data_AF-A0A2R4ZV95-F1
#
_entry.id   AF-A0A2R4ZV95-F1
#
_cell.length_a   1.000
_cell.length_b   1.000
_cell.length_c   1.000
_cell.angle_alpha   90.00
_cell.angle_beta   90.00
_cell.angle_gamma   90.00
#
_symmetry.space_group_name_H-M   'P 1'
#
loop_
_entity.id
_entity.type
_entity.pdbx_description
1 polymer ?
#
loop_
_entity_poly.entity_id
_entity_poly.type
_entity_poly.pdbx_seq_one_letter_code
_entity_poly.pdbx_strand_id
1 'polypeptide(L)'
;MKRIFIDFEIIKLIKDHEAPGVFLKARKPDNYVATDLSDIALYSIVLGRRTRDIVSIEEMPLTRKYRLLLNSKIRDTLVLLGKLSRLQRLR
;
A
#
# COMPACT_ATOMS: atom_id res chain seq x y z
N MET A 1 -5.53 7.39 10.09
CA MET A 1 -4.15 7.86 9.82
C MET A 1 -3.60 8.73 10.93
N LYS A 2 -4.28 9.80 11.38
CA LYS A 2 -3.77 10.70 12.44
C LYS A 2 -3.20 9.97 13.68
N ARG A 3 -3.89 8.95 14.18
CA ARG A 3 -3.47 8.20 15.39
C ARG A 3 -2.25 7.28 15.18
N ILE A 4 -1.98 6.83 13.96
CA ILE A 4 -0.84 5.93 13.65
C ILE A 4 0.47 6.73 13.59
N PHE A 5 0.39 8.02 13.26
CA PHE A 5 1.54 8.91 13.13
C PHE A 5 1.60 9.96 14.25
N ILE A 6 0.89 9.74 15.36
CA ILE A 6 0.80 10.71 16.46
C ILE A 6 2.11 10.80 17.26
N ASP A 7 2.92 9.75 17.24
CA ASP A 7 4.25 9.67 17.83
C ASP A 7 5.38 10.08 16.85
N PHE A 8 5.03 10.81 15.78
CA PHE A 8 5.98 11.38 14.84
C PHE A 8 5.94 12.90 14.88
N GLU A 9 7.11 13.51 14.68
CA GLU A 9 7.21 14.92 14.33
C GLU A 9 7.08 15.07 12.81
N ILE A 10 6.01 15.73 12.36
CA ILE A 10 5.76 15.97 10.94
C ILE A 10 6.59 17.17 10.49
N ILE A 11 7.58 16.91 9.64
CA ILE A 11 8.46 17.95 9.07
C ILE A 11 7.78 18.63 7.87
N LYS A 12 7.11 17.85 7.01
CA LYS A 12 6.44 18.38 5.82
C LYS A 12 5.31 17.46 5.35
N LEU A 13 4.21 18.06 4.94
CA LEU A 13 3.11 17.39 4.26
C LEU A 13 2.81 18.15 2.95
N ILE A 14 2.97 17.50 1.80
CA ILE A 14 2.75 18.11 0.48
C ILE A 14 1.70 17.29 -0.25
N LYS A 15 0.76 17.93 -0.95
CA LYS A 15 -0.15 17.24 -1.85
C LYS A 15 0.65 16.58 -2.98
N ASP A 16 0.34 15.32 -3.27
CA ASP A 16 0.86 14.66 -4.47
C ASP A 16 0.23 15.31 -5.71
N HIS A 17 1.07 15.69 -6.67
CA HIS A 17 0.68 16.37 -7.89
C HIS A 17 0.36 15.41 -9.04
N GLU A 18 0.83 14.15 -8.96
CA GLU A 18 0.61 13.14 -9.99
C GLU A 18 -0.62 12.27 -9.70
N ALA A 19 -0.96 12.08 -8.42
CA ALA A 19 -2.05 11.21 -8.00
C ALA A 19 -2.77 11.73 -6.75
N PRO A 20 -4.00 11.25 -6.46
CA PRO A 20 -4.66 11.50 -5.18
C PRO A 20 -3.81 10.96 -4.01
N GLY A 21 -3.21 11.87 -3.24
CA GLY A 21 -2.35 11.49 -2.12
C GLY A 21 -1.60 12.68 -1.50
N VAL A 22 -0.73 12.36 -0.55
CA VAL A 22 0.18 13.32 0.09
C VAL A 22 1.56 12.68 0.28
N PHE A 23 2.61 13.45 0.06
CA PHE A 23 3.95 13.13 0.52
C PHE A 23 4.11 13.57 1.97
N LEU A 24 4.44 12.62 2.84
CA LEU A 24 4.74 12.86 4.25
C LEU A 24 6.25 12.72 4.49
N LYS A 25 6.87 13.78 4.99
CA LYS A 25 8.21 13.75 5.60
C LYS A 25 8.04 13.92 7.10
N ALA A 26 8.45 12.94 7.87
CA ALA A 26 8.35 12.94 9.33
C ALA A 26 9.56 12.23 9.95
N ARG A 27 9.84 12.50 11.22
CA ARG A 27 10.87 11.79 12.00
C ARG A 27 10.31 11.34 13.35
N LYS A 28 10.97 10.39 13.99
CA LYS A 28 10.73 10.13 15.41
C LYS A 28 11.32 11.28 16.22
N PRO A 29 10.60 11.79 17.25
CA PRO A 29 11.13 12.83 18.12
C PRO A 29 12.28 12.27 18.98
N ASP A 30 13.13 13.13 19.53
CA ASP A 30 14.31 12.71 20.31
C ASP A 30 13.91 11.91 21.57
N ASN A 31 12.77 12.26 22.18
CA ASN A 31 12.17 11.57 23.31
C ASN A 31 11.10 10.55 22.89
N TYR A 32 11.38 9.77 21.85
CA TYR A 32 10.42 8.84 21.26
C TYR A 32 9.84 7.86 22.30
N VAL A 33 8.51 7.88 22.41
CA VAL A 33 7.71 6.86 23.10
C VAL A 33 6.71 6.31 22.09
N ALA A 34 6.74 4.99 21.91
CA ALA A 34 5.82 4.33 21.00
C ALA A 34 4.37 4.53 21.46
N THR A 35 3.51 4.98 20.56
CA THR A 35 2.06 5.03 20.85
C THR A 35 1.50 3.61 20.84
N ASP A 36 0.61 3.30 21.79
CA ASP A 36 -0.13 2.06 21.75
C ASP A 36 -1.13 2.06 20.58
N LEU A 37 -0.97 1.09 19.69
CA LEU A 37 -1.80 0.89 18.50
C LEU A 37 -2.59 -0.43 18.57
N SER A 38 -2.60 -1.13 19.71
CA SER A 38 -3.26 -2.43 19.91
C SER A 38 -4.74 -2.44 19.48
N ASP A 39 -5.45 -1.34 19.70
CA ASP A 39 -6.86 -1.21 19.32
C ASP A 39 -7.11 -0.96 17.82
N ILE A 40 -6.06 -0.65 17.05
CA ILE A 40 -6.16 -0.29 15.63
C ILE A 40 -5.86 -1.51 14.77
N ALA A 41 -6.91 -2.05 14.14
CA ALA A 41 -6.72 -3.04 13.08
C ALA A 41 -6.08 -2.39 11.83
N LEU A 42 -5.09 -3.04 11.23
CA LEU A 42 -4.51 -2.63 9.94
C LEU A 42 -5.03 -3.52 8.82
N TYR A 43 -5.04 -2.99 7.60
CA TYR A 43 -5.40 -3.80 6.44
C TYR A 43 -4.27 -4.79 6.13
N SER A 44 -4.55 -6.09 6.24
CA SER A 44 -3.62 -7.13 5.84
C SER A 44 -3.77 -7.40 4.35
N ILE A 45 -2.69 -7.19 3.59
CA ILE A 45 -2.64 -7.55 2.17
C ILE A 45 -2.77 -9.07 2.00
N VAL A 46 -2.21 -9.83 2.95
CA VAL A 46 -2.22 -11.29 3.01
C VAL A 46 -3.65 -11.82 3.13
N LEU A 47 -4.43 -11.31 4.09
CA LEU A 47 -5.81 -11.76 4.28
C LEU A 47 -6.79 -11.06 3.33
N GLY A 48 -6.47 -9.86 2.85
CA GLY A 48 -7.39 -9.01 2.11
C GLY A 48 -8.51 -8.40 2.99
N ARG A 49 -8.27 -8.26 4.29
CA ARG A 49 -9.19 -7.65 5.27
C ARG A 49 -8.41 -6.97 6.40
N ARG A 50 -9.10 -6.19 7.23
CA ARG A 50 -8.51 -5.60 8.45
C ARG A 50 -8.31 -6.67 9.51
N THR A 51 -7.18 -6.63 10.20
CA THR A 51 -6.83 -7.51 11.32
C THR A 51 -5.97 -6.76 12.33
N ARG A 52 -5.99 -7.19 13.60
CA ARG A 52 -5.06 -6.73 14.64
C ARG A 52 -3.83 -7.64 14.74
N ASP A 53 -3.93 -8.84 14.19
CA ASP A 53 -2.89 -9.86 14.31
C ASP A 53 -1.82 -9.69 13.24
N ILE A 54 -0.58 -10.02 13.61
CA ILE A 54 0.52 -10.16 12.65
C ILE A 54 0.34 -11.53 12.00
N VAL A 55 0.12 -11.52 10.69
CA VAL A 55 -0.15 -12.73 9.91
C VAL A 55 1.00 -13.05 8.98
N SER A 56 1.30 -14.34 8.86
CA SER A 56 2.32 -14.85 7.95
C SER A 56 1.74 -15.10 6.54
N ILE A 57 2.61 -15.27 5.54
CA ILE A 57 2.17 -15.50 4.15
C ILE A 57 1.44 -16.84 4.01
N GLU A 58 1.80 -17.82 4.82
CA GLU A 58 1.24 -19.17 4.85
C GLU A 58 -0.26 -19.15 5.23
N GLU A 59 -0.68 -18.15 5.99
CA GLU A 59 -2.08 -17.93 6.38
C GLU A 59 -2.95 -17.31 5.26
N MET A 60 -2.37 -17.03 4.08
CA MET A 60 -3.08 -16.43 2.96
C MET A 60 -4.23 -17.35 2.48
N PRO A 61 -5.49 -16.86 2.47
CA PRO A 61 -6.60 -17.62 1.90
C PRO A 61 -6.35 -17.96 0.42
N LEU A 62 -6.67 -19.17 0.01
CA LEU A 62 -6.50 -19.61 -1.39
C LEU A 62 -7.23 -18.69 -2.37
N THR A 63 -8.45 -18.26 -2.03
CA THR A 63 -9.23 -17.30 -2.83
C THR A 63 -8.48 -15.99 -3.06
N ARG A 64 -7.78 -15.49 -2.03
CA ARG A 64 -6.96 -14.28 -2.10
C ARG A 64 -5.73 -14.49 -2.98
N LYS A 65 -5.05 -15.64 -2.82
CA LYS A 65 -3.87 -16.04 -3.61
C LYS A 65 -4.20 -16.10 -5.09
N TYR A 66 -5.26 -16.81 -5.47
CA TYR A 66 -5.69 -16.91 -6.87
C TYR A 66 -6.10 -15.55 -7.44
N ARG A 67 -6.85 -14.74 -6.69
CA ARG A 67 -7.23 -13.39 -7.12
C ARG A 67 -6.02 -12.49 -7.40
N LEU A 68 -4.98 -12.57 -6.56
CA LEU A 68 -3.73 -11.83 -6.79
C LEU A 68 -3.02 -12.27 -8.07
N LEU A 69 -2.90 -13.58 -8.28
CA LEU A 69 -2.27 -14.15 -9.47
C LEU A 69 -3.02 -13.81 -10.77
N LEU A 70 -4.35 -13.82 -10.73
CA LEU A 70 -5.17 -13.42 -11.88
C LEU A 70 -5.00 -11.93 -12.19
N ASN A 71 -5.06 -11.08 -11.17
CA ASN A 71 -4.92 -9.63 -11.34
C ASN A 71 -3.54 -9.24 -11.88
N SER A 72 -2.47 -9.93 -11.47
CA SER A 72 -1.12 -9.65 -12.00
C SER A 72 -1.01 -10.00 -13.48
N LYS A 73 -1.52 -11.17 -13.90
CA LYS A 73 -1.52 -11.59 -15.32
C LYS A 73 -2.31 -10.64 -16.21
N ILE A 74 -3.50 -10.22 -15.76
CA ILE A 74 -4.32 -9.26 -16.50
C ILE A 74 -3.57 -7.93 -16.66
N ARG A 75 -2.96 -7.42 -15.59
CA ARG A 75 -2.17 -6.19 -15.63
C ARG A 75 -1.04 -6.29 -16.65
N ASP A 76 -0.27 -7.37 -16.63
CA ASP A 76 0.88 -7.54 -17.53
C ASP A 76 0.45 -7.62 -18.99
N THR A 77 -0.69 -8.28 -19.26
CA THR A 77 -1.28 -8.37 -20.60
C THR A 77 -1.75 -6.99 -21.09
N LEU A 78 -2.41 -6.21 -20.24
CA LEU A 78 -2.83 -4.84 -20.56
C LEU A 78 -1.63 -3.92 -20.82
N VAL A 79 -0.54 -4.07 -20.07
CA VAL A 79 0.70 -3.32 -20.30
C VAL A 79 1.32 -3.67 -21.66
N LEU A 80 1.36 -4.95 -22.03
CA LEU A 80 1.86 -5.41 -23.33
C LEU A 80 1.01 -4.87 -24.49
N LEU A 81 -0.31 -4.94 -24.38
CA LEU A 81 -1.24 -4.37 -25.37
C LEU A 81 -1.04 -2.85 -25.51
N GLY A 82 -0.87 -2.14 -24.38
CA GLY A 82 -0.56 -0.72 -24.37
C GLY A 82 0.75 -0.39 -25.12
N LYS A 83 1.82 -1.19 -24.94
CA LYS A 83 3.09 -1.01 -25.66
C LYS A 83 2.95 -1.27 -27.16
N LEU A 84 2.24 -2.33 -27.55
CA LEU A 84 1.98 -2.67 -28.95
C LEU A 84 1.22 -1.55 -29.67
N SER A 85 0.18 -1.02 -29.03
CA SER A 85 -0.62 0.08 -29.59
C SER A 85 0.15 1.40 -29.77
N ARG A 86 1.21 1.63 -28.98
CA ARG A 86 2.11 2.78 -29.16
C ARG A 86 3.10 2.57 -30.30
N LEU A 87 3.61 1.35 -30.48
CA LEU A 87 4.54 1.00 -31.57
C LEU A 87 3.88 1.09 -32.95
N GLN A 88 2.60 0.71 -33.05
CA GLN A 88 1.83 0.82 -34.29
C GLN A 88 1.49 2.26 -34.67
N ARG A 89 1.57 3.21 -33.73
CA ARG A 89 1.26 4.63 -33.94
C ARG A 89 2.48 5.48 -34.32
N LEU A 90 3.68 4.87 -34.29
CA LEU A 90 4.98 5.49 -34.63
C LEU A 90 5.52 5.03 -36.00
N ARG A 91 4.75 4.22 -36.73
CA ARG A 91 4.97 3.85 -38.13
C ARG A 91 3.94 4.55 -39.00
#